data_AF-A0A1C3CWY0-F1
#
_entry.id   AF-A0A1C3CWY0-F1
#
_cell.length_a   1.000
_cell.length_b   1.000
_cell.length_c   1.000
_cell.angle_alpha   90.00
_cell.angle_beta   90.00
_cell.angle_gamma   90.00
#
_symmetry.space_group_name_H-M   'P 1'
#
loop_
_entity.id
_entity.type
_entity.pdbx_description
1 polymer ?
#
loop_
_entity_poly.entity_id
_entity_poly.type
_entity_poly.pdbx_seq_one_letter_code
_entity_poly.pdbx_strand_id
1 'polypeptide(L)'
;MVLIKRMHEQKLKENGLGYIDPKQNRVITTHGFRSTFRDWSADKTDYPREVCEHVLAHKLPDEVEAAYLRGAYLEKLKNLMADWAQFCYLNIFR
;
A
#
# COMPACT_ATOMS: atom_id res chain seq x y z
N MET A 1 -5.12 -14.52 0.22
CA MET A 1 -5.36 -13.22 0.89
C MET A 1 -6.30 -13.41 2.09
N VAL A 2 -5.86 -14.12 3.14
CA VAL A 2 -6.77 -14.65 4.20
C VAL A 2 -7.07 -13.64 5.30
N LEU A 3 -6.12 -12.74 5.59
CA LEU A 3 -6.22 -11.79 6.70
C LEU A 3 -7.39 -10.80 6.53
N ILE A 4 -7.49 -10.16 5.36
CA ILE A 4 -8.51 -9.11 5.15
C ILE A 4 -9.92 -9.69 5.09
N LYS A 5 -10.07 -10.91 4.58
CA LYS A 5 -11.34 -11.63 4.65
C LYS A 5 -11.77 -11.83 6.12
N ARG A 6 -10.86 -12.31 6.97
CA ARG A 6 -11.11 -12.47 8.42
C ARG A 6 -11.42 -11.14 9.11
N MET A 7 -10.68 -10.09 8.80
CA MET A 7 -10.93 -8.75 9.36
C MET A 7 -12.31 -8.21 8.95
N HIS A 8 -12.68 -8.38 7.68
CA HIS A 8 -14.00 -8.02 7.19
C HIS A 8 -15.11 -8.80 7.89
N GLU A 9 -14.99 -10.13 7.99
CA GLU A 9 -15.96 -10.98 8.69
C GLU A 9 -16.12 -10.60 10.16
N GLN A 10 -15.02 -10.31 10.86
CA GLN A 10 -15.06 -9.86 12.24
C GLN A 10 -15.78 -8.51 12.34
N LYS A 11 -15.42 -7.54 11.51
CA LYS A 11 -16.00 -6.20 11.56
C LYS A 11 -17.48 -6.21 11.21
N LEU A 12 -17.86 -7.04 10.24
CA LEU A 12 -19.26 -7.25 9.86
C LEU A 12 -20.10 -7.77 11.03
N LYS A 13 -19.55 -8.66 11.87
CA LYS A 13 -20.22 -9.11 13.11
C LYS A 13 -20.34 -8.00 14.16
N GLU A 14 -19.35 -7.12 14.24
CA GLU A 14 -19.33 -6.02 15.21
C GLU A 14 -20.32 -4.89 14.87
N ASN A 15 -20.42 -4.49 13.59
CA ASN A 15 -21.15 -3.28 13.18
C ASN A 15 -22.14 -3.46 12.03
N GLY A 16 -22.29 -4.67 11.47
CA GLY A 16 -23.19 -4.96 10.36
C GLY A 16 -22.73 -4.44 8.98
N LEU A 17 -21.63 -3.68 8.90
CA LEU A 17 -21.14 -3.06 7.66
C LEU A 17 -19.84 -3.71 7.16
N GLY A 18 -18.94 -4.09 8.08
CA GLY A 18 -17.61 -4.58 7.72
C GLY A 18 -16.71 -3.48 7.15
N TYR A 19 -15.74 -3.88 6.33
CA TYR A 19 -14.86 -2.96 5.58
C TYR A 19 -15.24 -2.89 4.10
N ILE A 20 -15.85 -1.79 3.68
CA ILE A 20 -16.34 -1.52 2.33
C ILE A 20 -15.65 -0.26 1.77
N ASP A 21 -15.26 -0.30 0.49
CA ASP A 21 -14.84 0.89 -0.25
C ASP A 21 -16.08 1.73 -0.60
N PRO A 22 -16.20 2.97 -0.09
CA PRO A 22 -17.38 3.82 -0.34
C PRO A 22 -17.49 4.29 -1.80
N LYS A 23 -16.39 4.29 -2.57
CA LYS A 23 -16.41 4.69 -3.99
C LYS A 23 -16.93 3.56 -4.87
N GLN A 24 -16.57 2.32 -4.56
CA GLN A 24 -16.90 1.14 -5.38
C GLN A 24 -18.04 0.30 -4.82
N ASN A 25 -18.46 0.54 -3.58
CA ASN A 25 -19.42 -0.25 -2.81
C ASN A 25 -19.06 -1.76 -2.80
N ARG A 26 -17.79 -2.07 -2.56
CA ARG A 26 -17.23 -3.44 -2.57
C ARG A 26 -16.37 -3.70 -1.34
N VAL A 27 -16.29 -4.96 -0.93
CA VAL A 27 -15.39 -5.37 0.16
C VAL A 27 -13.94 -5.04 -0.19
N ILE A 28 -13.21 -4.43 0.74
CA ILE A 28 -11.80 -4.10 0.53
C ILE A 28 -10.97 -5.38 0.30
N THR A 29 -10.01 -5.32 -0.61
CA THR A 29 -9.10 -6.42 -0.94
C THR A 29 -7.65 -5.96 -0.91
N THR A 30 -6.67 -6.87 -1.03
CA THR A 30 -5.23 -6.51 -1.19
C THR A 30 -5.03 -5.54 -2.32
N HIS A 31 -5.78 -5.73 -3.39
CA HIS A 31 -5.65 -4.94 -4.59
C HIS A 31 -6.00 -3.48 -4.29
N GLY A 32 -7.00 -3.25 -3.43
CA GLY A 32 -7.30 -1.93 -2.89
C GLY A 32 -6.08 -1.30 -2.20
N PHE A 33 -5.42 -2.02 -1.30
CA PHE A 33 -4.26 -1.47 -0.57
C PHE A 33 -3.08 -1.10 -1.48
N ARG A 34 -2.75 -1.94 -2.47
CA ARG A 34 -1.65 -1.63 -3.41
C ARG A 34 -2.00 -0.45 -4.31
N SER A 35 -3.25 -0.37 -4.78
CA SER A 35 -3.74 0.77 -5.58
C SER A 35 -3.69 2.05 -4.75
N THR A 36 -4.22 2.03 -3.51
CA THR A 36 -4.21 3.20 -2.64
C THR A 36 -2.78 3.68 -2.35
N PHE A 37 -1.84 2.76 -2.09
CA PHE A 37 -0.44 3.13 -1.92
C PHE A 37 0.15 3.77 -3.18
N ARG A 38 -0.16 3.21 -4.36
CA ARG A 38 0.32 3.73 -5.65
C ARG A 38 -0.21 5.13 -5.93
N ASP A 39 -1.52 5.34 -5.74
CA ASP A 39 -2.15 6.65 -5.93
C ASP A 39 -1.59 7.67 -4.93
N TRP A 40 -1.48 7.29 -3.65
CA TRP A 40 -0.92 8.16 -2.61
C TRP A 40 0.52 8.59 -2.92
N SER A 41 1.39 7.63 -3.25
CA SER A 41 2.80 7.97 -3.52
C SER A 41 2.98 8.73 -4.84
N ALA A 42 2.05 8.63 -5.79
CA ALA A 42 2.05 9.47 -6.99
C ALA A 42 1.58 10.91 -6.70
N ASP A 43 0.55 11.05 -5.85
CA ASP A 43 -0.13 12.34 -5.66
C ASP A 43 0.42 13.17 -4.49
N LYS A 44 1.09 12.53 -3.52
CA LYS A 44 1.44 13.13 -2.22
C LYS A 44 2.92 13.10 -1.88
N THR A 45 3.76 12.57 -2.77
CA THR A 45 5.20 12.44 -2.52
C THR A 45 6.00 12.66 -3.80
N ASP A 46 7.27 12.99 -3.66
CA ASP A 46 8.21 13.15 -4.78
C ASP A 46 9.13 11.92 -4.96
N TYR A 47 8.77 10.76 -4.41
CA TYR A 47 9.58 9.54 -4.56
C TYR A 47 9.59 9.08 -6.02
N PRO A 48 10.75 8.65 -6.57
CA PRO A 48 10.81 8.13 -7.93
C PRO A 48 9.87 6.94 -8.11
N ARG A 49 9.33 6.81 -9.32
CA ARG A 49 8.40 5.74 -9.65
C ARG A 49 9.05 4.37 -9.40
N GLU A 50 10.31 4.19 -9.77
CA GLU A 50 11.04 2.93 -9.61
C GLU A 50 11.09 2.52 -8.14
N VAL A 51 11.33 3.47 -7.23
CA VAL A 51 11.36 3.24 -5.77
C VAL A 51 9.98 2.76 -5.29
N CYS A 52 8.90 3.38 -5.76
CA CYS A 52 7.56 3.00 -5.34
C CYS A 52 7.12 1.64 -5.89
N GLU A 53 7.44 1.33 -7.15
CA GLU A 53 7.16 0.03 -7.76
C GLU A 53 7.97 -1.09 -7.08
N HIS A 54 9.19 -0.77 -6.63
CA HIS A 54 10.06 -1.69 -5.90
C HIS A 54 9.47 -2.08 -4.54
N VAL A 55 8.92 -1.13 -3.77
CA VAL A 55 8.19 -1.40 -2.53
C VAL A 55 7.02 -2.36 -2.76
N LEU A 56 6.32 -2.20 -3.88
CA LEU A 56 5.19 -3.06 -4.25
C LEU A 56 5.61 -4.48 -4.67
N ALA A 57 6.92 -4.75 -4.72
CA ALA A 57 7.51 -5.97 -5.24
C ALA A 57 7.02 -6.29 -6.66
N HIS A 58 6.76 -5.24 -7.46
CA HIS A 58 6.44 -5.41 -8.86
C HIS A 58 7.68 -5.83 -9.63
N LYS A 59 7.49 -6.70 -10.63
CA LYS A 59 8.60 -7.17 -11.46
C LYS A 59 9.11 -6.01 -12.30
N LEU A 60 10.36 -5.60 -12.06
CA LEU A 60 11.06 -4.69 -12.97
C LEU A 60 11.43 -5.45 -14.25
N PRO A 61 11.46 -4.77 -15.41
CA PRO A 61 11.76 -5.42 -16.70
C PRO A 61 13.12 -6.12 -16.72
N ASP A 62 14.11 -5.57 -16.02
CA ASP A 62 15.47 -6.07 -15.93
C ASP A 62 15.81 -6.53 -14.50
N GLU A 63 16.08 -7.83 -14.34
CA GLU A 63 16.39 -8.44 -13.05
C GLU A 63 17.78 -8.04 -12.52
N VAL A 64 18.71 -7.71 -13.40
CA VAL A 64 20.05 -7.21 -13.05
C VAL A 64 19.94 -5.79 -12.52
N GLU A 65 19.21 -4.92 -13.23
CA GLU A 65 18.94 -3.56 -12.78
C GLU A 65 18.20 -3.57 -11.42
N ALA A 66 17.19 -4.43 -11.27
CA ALA A 66 16.47 -4.60 -10.00
C ALA A 66 17.40 -4.97 -8.83
N ALA A 67 18.45 -5.76 -9.07
CA ALA A 67 19.42 -6.14 -8.05
C ALA A 67 20.31 -4.97 -7.61
N TYR A 68 20.78 -4.15 -8.56
CA TYR A 68 21.53 -2.93 -8.25
C TYR A 68 20.67 -1.90 -7.51
N LEU A 69 19.42 -1.74 -7.93
CA LEU A 69 18.48 -0.78 -7.33
C LEU A 69 18.10 -1.15 -5.90
N ARG A 70 18.03 -2.46 -5.54
CA ARG A 70 17.82 -2.90 -4.15
C ARG A 70 18.83 -2.30 -3.18
N GLY A 71 20.10 -2.31 -3.55
CA GLY A 71 21.18 -1.76 -2.73
C GLY A 71 21.16 -0.23 -2.71
N ALA A 72 21.01 0.39 -3.88
CA ALA A 72 21.05 1.85 -4.03
C ALA A 72 19.85 2.57 -3.38
N TYR A 73 18.68 1.92 -3.31
CA TYR A 73 17.45 2.54 -2.83
C TYR A 73 17.02 2.16 -1.43
N LEU A 74 17.78 1.33 -0.71
CA LEU A 74 17.35 0.84 0.61
C LEU A 74 16.88 1.97 1.55
N GLU A 75 17.64 3.07 1.65
CA GLU A 75 17.26 4.22 2.48
C GLU A 75 16.02 4.96 1.93
N LYS A 76 15.88 5.08 0.61
CA LYS A 76 14.68 5.68 -0.01
C LYS A 76 13.44 4.81 0.25
N LEU A 77 13.58 3.48 0.19
CA LEU A 77 12.51 2.53 0.49
C LEU A 77 12.08 2.64 1.96
N LYS A 78 13.03 2.76 2.88
CA LYS A 78 12.74 2.96 4.31
C LYS A 78 11.98 4.26 4.56
N ASN A 79 12.44 5.37 3.99
CA ASN A 79 11.79 6.67 4.16
C ASN A 79 10.37 6.66 3.57
N LEU A 80 10.18 6.11 2.37
CA LEU A 80 8.87 5.96 1.74
C LEU A 80 7.91 5.12 2.61
N MET A 81 8.39 4.06 3.24
CA MET A 81 7.58 3.24 4.17
C MET A 81 7.28 3.94 5.48
N ALA A 82 8.20 4.74 6.01
CA ALA A 82 7.95 5.56 7.19
C ALA A 82 6.87 6.63 6.92
N ASP A 83 6.97 7.33 5.78
CA ASP A 83 5.99 8.33 5.37
C ASP A 83 4.61 7.71 5.14
N TRP A 84 4.57 6.52 4.52
CA TRP A 84 3.32 5.80 4.32
C TRP A 84 2.67 5.37 5.64
N ALA A 85 3.48 4.85 6.58
CA ALA A 85 3.01 4.48 7.90
C ALA A 85 2.43 5.69 8.65
N GLN A 86 3.12 6.83 8.59
CA GLN A 86 2.65 8.08 9.20
C GLN A 86 1.35 8.56 8.57
N PHE A 87 1.23 8.52 7.24
CA PHE A 87 -0.01 8.87 6.54
C PHE A 87 -1.17 7.97 6.96
N CYS A 88 -0.95 6.66 7.05
CA CYS A 88 -1.98 5.73 7.53
C CYS A 88 -2.40 6.04 8.96
N TYR A 89 -1.44 6.28 9.86
CA TYR A 89 -1.71 6.56 11.26
C TYR A 89 -2.51 7.85 11.44
N LEU A 90 -2.09 8.95 10.81
CA LEU A 90 -2.76 10.25 10.95
C LEU A 90 -4.19 10.27 10.42
N ASN A 91 -4.50 9.45 9.41
CA ASN A 91 -5.85 9.37 8.83
C ASN A 91 -6.77 8.36 9.52
N ILE A 92 -6.27 7.55 10.47
CA ILE A 92 -7.11 6.64 11.28
C ILE A 92 -7.71 7.36 12.51
N PHE A 93 -7.08 8.45 12.97
CA PHE A 93 -7.47 9.18 14.19
C PHE A 93 -8.03 10.59 13.94
N ARG A 94 -8.48 10.87 12.71
CA ARG A 94 -9.29 12.05 12.38
C ARG A 94 -10.69 11.61 11.99
#